data_AF-A0AAD7LEK6-F1
#
_entry.id   AF-A0AAD7LEK6-F1
#
_cell.length_a   1.000
_cell.length_b   1.000
_cell.length_c   1.000
_cell.angle_alpha   90.00
_cell.angle_beta   90.00
_cell.angle_gamma   90.00
#
_symmetry.space_group_name_H-M   'P 1'
#
loop_
_entity.id
_entity.type
_entity.pdbx_description
1 polymer ?
#
loop_
_entity_poly.entity_id
_entity_poly.type
_entity_poly.pdbx_seq_one_letter_code
_entity_poly.pdbx_strand_id
1 'polypeptide(L)'
;MARKLNVFILVLVAVAGSIQSSSAQTRYVVGDALGWTIPQDSSTYTSWAANKNFNSGDTLVFNFTSGLHDVAQVTKAAFDSCSATNPISILTISPATITLNGTGEHYFICTFASHCSLGQKLSITVTSNPSSSPAPQPSTPSSPAPVPASTPPTTSPPTSSPPTSSPPTISPPTSSPPTSSPPTSSPPTTSPVPTPTLAPEPTTTPSPQISPSPAPATESTTYTVGDESGWTISPRGAAFYESWASGKTFSVGDVLVFNFANGAHNVAEVTKTNYNSCTTSSPISLKSSPPVRVTLTKAGEHFYLCAVPTHCSLGQKLAINVTGRSTATPPSATTTPSTPSPTSTVASPPPESSANTLGVAGLSVTLLSIAVAMFLY
;
A
#
# COMPACT_ATOMS: atom_id res chain seq x y z
N MET A 1 -5.37 75.06 -28.00
CA MET A 1 -5.02 73.63 -28.13
C MET A 1 -4.47 73.01 -26.84
N ALA A 2 -3.66 73.72 -26.04
CA ALA A 2 -3.07 73.20 -24.79
C ALA A 2 -4.06 72.66 -23.72
N ARG A 3 -5.23 73.31 -23.52
CA ARG A 3 -6.25 72.83 -22.56
C ARG A 3 -6.85 71.47 -22.93
N LYS A 4 -7.03 71.18 -24.23
CA LYS A 4 -7.56 69.90 -24.71
C LYS A 4 -6.51 68.78 -24.58
N LEU A 5 -5.23 69.12 -24.73
CA LEU A 5 -4.11 68.19 -24.56
C LEU A 5 -3.92 67.78 -23.08
N ASN A 6 -4.03 68.72 -22.13
CA ASN A 6 -3.93 68.41 -20.69
C ASN A 6 -5.09 67.56 -20.17
N VAL A 7 -6.31 67.76 -20.69
CA VAL A 7 -7.46 66.91 -20.34
C VAL A 7 -7.28 65.50 -20.91
N PHE A 8 -6.75 65.37 -22.13
CA PHE A 8 -6.47 64.05 -22.74
C PHE A 8 -5.38 63.27 -21.98
N ILE A 9 -4.34 63.96 -21.51
CA ILE A 9 -3.27 63.35 -20.69
C ILE A 9 -3.80 62.92 -19.31
N LEU A 10 -4.65 63.73 -18.66
CA LEU A 10 -5.28 63.37 -17.38
C LEU A 10 -6.23 62.17 -17.51
N VAL A 11 -6.99 62.07 -18.61
CA VAL A 11 -7.86 60.91 -18.88
C VAL A 11 -7.05 59.65 -19.17
N LEU A 12 -5.93 59.74 -19.89
CA LEU A 12 -5.03 58.60 -20.14
C LEU A 12 -4.35 58.09 -18.85
N VAL A 13 -3.97 58.99 -17.93
CA VAL A 13 -3.42 58.60 -16.61
C VAL A 13 -4.51 57.97 -15.71
N ALA A 14 -5.76 58.43 -15.81
CA ALA A 14 -6.88 57.84 -15.05
C ALA A 14 -7.30 56.45 -15.57
N VAL A 15 -7.25 56.21 -16.88
CA VAL A 15 -7.55 54.89 -17.47
C VAL A 15 -6.42 53.88 -17.24
N ALA A 16 -5.15 54.32 -17.20
CA ALA A 16 -4.02 53.46 -16.84
C ALA A 16 -4.00 53.04 -15.35
N GLY A 17 -4.70 53.77 -14.47
CA GLY A 17 -4.84 53.42 -13.05
C GLY A 17 -5.90 52.36 -12.73
N SER A 18 -6.60 51.83 -13.74
CA SER A 18 -7.72 50.89 -13.55
C SER A 18 -7.37 49.43 -13.82
N ILE A 19 -6.07 49.05 -13.76
CA ILE A 19 -5.68 47.64 -13.80
C ILE A 19 -6.08 47.02 -12.46
N GLN A 20 -7.34 46.58 -12.37
CA GLN A 20 -7.78 45.70 -11.30
C GLN A 20 -6.95 44.43 -11.42
N SER A 21 -5.96 44.29 -10.52
CA SER A 21 -5.25 43.05 -10.31
C SER A 21 -6.25 42.01 -9.82
N SER A 22 -6.85 41.27 -10.75
CA SER A 22 -7.48 39.99 -10.44
C SER A 22 -6.36 39.08 -9.95
N SER A 23 -6.24 38.87 -8.65
CA SER A 23 -5.30 37.91 -8.10
C SER A 23 -5.78 36.52 -8.47
N ALA A 24 -5.19 35.97 -9.54
CA ALA A 24 -5.36 34.58 -9.89
C ALA A 24 -4.84 33.72 -8.73
N GLN A 25 -5.59 32.67 -8.39
CA GLN A 25 -5.15 31.67 -7.43
C GLN A 25 -3.81 31.10 -7.90
N THR A 26 -2.79 31.21 -7.06
CA THR A 26 -1.44 30.77 -7.37
C THR A 26 -1.29 29.29 -7.05
N ARG A 27 -0.60 28.57 -7.93
CA ARG A 27 -0.26 27.16 -7.75
C ARG A 27 1.21 27.04 -7.38
N TYR A 28 1.49 26.49 -6.21
CA TYR A 28 2.84 26.26 -5.69
C TYR A 28 3.17 24.77 -5.73
N VAL A 29 4.25 24.40 -6.41
CA VAL A 29 4.79 23.04 -6.38
C VAL A 29 5.77 22.94 -5.21
N VAL A 30 5.42 22.16 -4.19
CA VAL A 30 6.20 22.06 -2.96
C VAL A 30 7.55 21.39 -3.24
N GLY A 31 8.64 22.05 -2.86
CA GLY A 31 10.01 21.60 -3.13
C GLY A 31 10.48 21.82 -4.58
N ASP A 32 9.68 22.48 -5.43
CA ASP A 32 10.01 22.74 -6.84
C ASP A 32 10.43 21.46 -7.59
N ALA A 33 11.64 21.41 -8.13
CA ALA A 33 12.17 20.24 -8.84
C ALA A 33 12.51 19.05 -7.90
N LEU A 34 12.75 19.32 -6.62
CA LEU A 34 13.02 18.28 -5.63
C LEU A 34 11.74 17.49 -5.28
N GLY A 35 10.59 18.15 -5.33
CA GLY A 35 9.30 17.59 -4.92
C GLY A 35 9.18 17.38 -3.41
N TRP A 36 8.26 16.51 -3.02
CA TRP A 36 7.97 16.13 -1.63
C TRP A 36 8.64 14.80 -1.28
N THR A 37 9.88 14.89 -0.81
CA THR A 37 10.73 13.78 -0.35
C THR A 37 11.34 14.05 1.03
N ILE A 38 12.06 13.08 1.59
CA ILE A 38 12.92 13.31 2.75
C ILE A 38 14.11 14.16 2.27
N PRO A 39 14.27 15.40 2.77
CA PRO A 39 15.33 16.27 2.30
C PRO A 39 16.68 15.86 2.91
N GLN A 40 17.79 16.25 2.26
CA GLN A 40 19.13 16.11 2.86
C GLN A 40 19.32 17.09 4.02
N ASP A 41 18.75 18.29 3.91
CA ASP A 41 18.76 19.32 4.94
C ASP A 41 17.36 19.54 5.48
N SER A 42 17.18 19.46 6.81
CA SER A 42 15.86 19.57 7.44
C SER A 42 15.20 20.95 7.30
N SER A 43 15.96 21.98 6.88
CA SER A 43 15.46 23.33 6.60
C SER A 43 14.97 23.52 5.16
N THR A 44 15.06 22.49 4.30
CA THR A 44 14.74 22.60 2.86
C THR A 44 13.36 23.19 2.59
N TYR A 45 12.30 22.66 3.21
CA TYR A 45 10.93 23.15 2.97
C TYR A 45 10.65 24.49 3.64
N THR A 46 11.29 24.77 4.77
CA THR A 46 11.23 26.09 5.41
C THR A 46 11.85 27.15 4.50
N SER A 47 13.02 26.86 3.93
CA SER A 47 13.71 27.74 2.97
C SER A 47 12.91 27.90 1.67
N TRP A 48 12.30 26.81 1.18
CA TRP A 48 11.40 26.85 0.03
C TRP A 48 10.19 27.78 0.27
N ALA A 49 9.63 27.79 1.49
CA ALA A 49 8.48 28.61 1.85
C ALA A 49 8.83 30.09 2.07
N ALA A 50 10.05 30.40 2.53
CA ALA A 50 10.44 31.73 3.02
C ALA A 50 10.23 32.89 2.02
N ASN A 51 10.32 32.61 0.72
CA ASN A 51 10.22 33.63 -0.34
C ASN A 51 8.89 33.58 -1.09
N LYS A 52 7.84 33.03 -0.48
CA LYS A 52 6.53 32.83 -1.10
C LYS A 52 5.43 33.49 -0.26
N ASN A 53 4.44 34.06 -0.95
CA ASN A 53 3.29 34.70 -0.33
C ASN A 53 2.05 33.86 -0.59
N PHE A 54 1.63 33.08 0.41
CA PHE A 54 0.44 32.24 0.29
C PHE A 54 -0.81 33.05 0.65
N ASN A 55 -1.82 32.99 -0.22
CA ASN A 55 -3.11 33.64 -0.06
C ASN A 55 -4.22 32.59 0.01
N SER A 56 -5.32 32.93 0.68
CA SER A 56 -6.51 32.10 0.68
C SER A 56 -7.00 31.89 -0.76
N GLY A 57 -7.21 30.63 -1.14
CA GLY A 57 -7.55 30.19 -2.49
C GLY A 57 -6.38 29.68 -3.32
N ASP A 58 -5.13 29.92 -2.90
CA ASP A 58 -3.95 29.33 -3.56
C ASP A 58 -3.93 27.80 -3.39
N THR A 59 -3.14 27.11 -4.20
CA THR A 59 -3.01 25.65 -4.18
C THR A 59 -1.57 25.21 -3.94
N LEU A 60 -1.39 24.22 -3.07
CA LEU A 60 -0.15 23.47 -2.92
C LEU A 60 -0.24 22.16 -3.69
N VAL A 61 0.79 21.84 -4.45
CA VAL A 61 0.93 20.55 -5.14
C VAL A 61 2.16 19.82 -4.61
N PHE A 62 1.92 18.66 -4.03
CA PHE A 62 2.94 17.77 -3.50
C PHE A 62 3.18 16.64 -4.51
N ASN A 63 4.34 16.66 -5.14
CA ASN A 63 4.79 15.61 -6.04
C ASN A 63 5.66 14.63 -5.27
N PHE A 64 5.22 13.40 -5.12
CA PHE A 64 5.98 12.33 -4.47
C PHE A 64 5.76 10.98 -5.15
N THR A 65 6.54 9.97 -4.77
CA THR A 65 6.26 8.59 -5.19
C THR A 65 5.15 8.02 -4.30
N SER A 66 3.96 7.78 -4.86
CA SER A 66 2.83 7.18 -4.14
C SER A 66 3.26 5.86 -3.47
N GLY A 67 2.93 5.71 -2.19
CA GLY A 67 3.34 4.55 -1.38
C GLY A 67 4.71 4.67 -0.70
N LEU A 68 5.51 5.70 -1.02
CA LEU A 68 6.73 6.05 -0.28
C LEU A 68 6.57 7.30 0.58
N HIS A 69 5.67 8.19 0.19
CA HIS A 69 5.32 9.37 0.97
C HIS A 69 3.81 9.58 0.92
N ASP A 70 3.33 10.41 1.83
CA ASP A 70 2.02 11.02 1.81
C ASP A 70 2.16 12.50 2.17
N VAL A 71 1.03 13.21 2.14
CA VAL A 71 0.93 14.53 2.77
C VAL A 71 -0.28 14.55 3.69
N ALA A 72 -0.02 14.82 4.98
CA ALA A 72 -1.04 15.04 5.98
C ALA A 72 -1.03 16.49 6.43
N GLN A 73 -2.20 17.13 6.42
CA GLN A 73 -2.41 18.39 7.13
C GLN A 73 -2.64 18.09 8.61
N VAL A 74 -1.93 18.79 9.48
CA VAL A 74 -1.92 18.51 10.92
C VAL A 74 -2.03 19.78 11.75
N THR A 75 -2.27 19.64 13.05
CA THR A 75 -2.20 20.76 14.00
C THR A 75 -0.74 21.17 14.24
N LYS A 76 -0.53 22.38 14.77
CA LYS A 76 0.81 22.84 15.18
C LYS A 76 1.52 21.86 16.13
N ALA A 77 0.80 21.37 17.14
CA ALA A 77 1.38 20.45 18.12
C ALA A 77 1.80 19.11 17.47
N ALA A 78 0.98 18.58 16.56
CA ALA A 78 1.31 17.38 15.81
C ALA A 78 2.48 17.60 14.84
N PHE A 79 2.55 18.78 14.20
CA PHE A 79 3.69 19.17 13.39
C PHE A 79 4.99 19.23 14.20
N ASP A 80 4.99 19.93 15.34
CA ASP A 80 6.16 20.11 16.19
C ASP A 80 6.69 18.78 16.72
N SER A 81 5.78 17.86 17.09
CA SER A 81 6.11 16.53 17.60
C SER A 81 6.27 15.46 16.52
N CYS A 82 6.05 15.79 15.24
CA CYS A 82 5.95 14.83 14.14
C CYS A 82 4.95 13.68 14.40
N SER A 83 3.83 13.99 15.02
CA SER A 83 2.75 13.04 15.28
C SER A 83 1.91 12.82 14.01
N ALA A 84 1.86 11.56 13.57
CA ALA A 84 0.97 11.09 12.50
C ALA A 84 -0.47 10.82 12.97
N THR A 85 -0.76 10.97 14.26
CA THR A 85 -2.05 10.60 14.85
C THR A 85 -3.10 11.66 14.57
N ASN A 86 -4.28 11.22 14.09
CA ASN A 86 -5.45 12.05 13.82
C ASN A 86 -5.14 13.30 12.96
N PRO A 87 -4.66 13.13 11.72
CA PRO A 87 -4.45 14.26 10.83
C PRO A 87 -5.78 14.94 10.49
N ILE A 88 -5.73 16.24 10.20
CA ILE A 88 -6.90 17.01 9.73
C ILE A 88 -7.35 16.48 8.37
N SER A 89 -6.39 16.17 7.49
CA SER A 89 -6.61 15.50 6.22
C SER A 89 -5.34 14.75 5.82
N ILE A 90 -5.46 13.70 5.00
CA ILE A 90 -4.32 12.96 4.46
C ILE A 90 -4.56 12.60 3.00
N LEU A 91 -3.52 12.76 2.17
CA LEU A 91 -3.52 12.39 0.76
C LEU A 91 -2.33 11.47 0.50
N THR A 92 -2.60 10.25 0.07
CA THR A 92 -1.61 9.17 -0.11
C THR A 92 -1.23 8.92 -1.57
N ILE A 93 -1.87 9.63 -2.51
CA ILE A 93 -1.67 9.47 -3.95
C ILE A 93 -1.12 10.78 -4.53
N SER A 94 -0.02 10.67 -5.27
CA SER A 94 0.62 11.76 -5.99
C SER A 94 0.08 11.93 -7.42
N PRO A 95 0.01 13.16 -7.96
CA PRO A 95 0.29 14.43 -7.27
C PRO A 95 -0.86 14.80 -6.33
N ALA A 96 -0.55 15.06 -5.06
CA ALA A 96 -1.54 15.48 -4.08
C ALA A 96 -1.72 17.00 -4.15
N THR A 97 -2.97 17.46 -4.28
CA THR A 97 -3.28 18.90 -4.38
C THR A 97 -4.12 19.33 -3.19
N ILE A 98 -3.69 20.40 -2.51
CA ILE A 98 -4.38 20.99 -1.36
C ILE A 98 -4.70 22.45 -1.68
N THR A 99 -5.97 22.83 -1.57
CA THR A 99 -6.38 24.24 -1.68
C THR A 99 -6.29 24.89 -0.30
N LEU A 100 -5.67 26.05 -0.21
CA LEU A 100 -5.47 26.81 1.01
C LEU A 100 -6.73 27.60 1.33
N ASN A 101 -7.65 26.95 2.05
CA ASN A 101 -8.89 27.56 2.49
C ASN A 101 -8.71 28.16 3.89
N GLY A 102 -8.90 29.47 4.01
CA GLY A 102 -8.77 30.19 5.27
C GLY A 102 -7.37 30.77 5.48
N THR A 103 -7.33 31.77 6.35
CA THR A 103 -6.09 32.45 6.74
C THR A 103 -5.50 31.84 8.00
N GLY A 104 -4.18 31.97 8.18
CA GLY A 104 -3.46 31.52 9.37
C GLY A 104 -2.35 30.55 9.04
N GLU A 105 -1.87 29.84 10.06
CA GLU A 105 -0.79 28.87 9.93
C GLU A 105 -1.33 27.51 9.46
N HIS A 106 -0.70 26.94 8.44
CA HIS A 106 -0.99 25.59 7.95
C HIS A 106 0.27 24.73 8.05
N TYR A 107 0.08 23.51 8.55
CA TYR A 107 1.16 22.58 8.81
C TYR A 107 0.93 21.26 8.06
N PHE A 108 1.97 20.80 7.39
CA PHE A 108 1.95 19.58 6.59
C PHE A 108 3.13 18.69 6.97
N ILE A 109 2.91 17.38 7.05
CA ILE A 109 3.95 16.39 7.31
C ILE A 109 3.78 15.18 6.39
N CYS A 110 4.85 14.43 6.20
CA CYS A 110 4.77 13.04 5.78
C CYS A 110 4.61 12.16 7.02
N THR A 111 3.62 11.26 7.02
CA THR A 111 3.25 10.46 8.20
C THR A 111 4.04 9.15 8.32
N PHE A 112 4.81 8.81 7.28
CA PHE A 112 5.72 7.68 7.29
C PHE A 112 6.77 7.86 8.39
N ALA A 113 7.07 6.76 9.09
CA ALA A 113 7.94 6.76 10.26
C ALA A 113 9.28 7.45 9.96
N SER A 114 9.71 8.34 10.85
CA SER A 114 10.93 9.15 10.75
C SER A 114 10.98 10.20 9.63
N HIS A 115 10.10 10.17 8.62
CA HIS A 115 10.18 11.11 7.49
C HIS A 115 10.02 12.56 7.94
N CYS A 116 8.99 12.84 8.76
CA CYS A 116 8.79 14.17 9.35
C CYS A 116 9.98 14.61 10.21
N SER A 117 10.52 13.73 11.05
CA SER A 117 11.65 14.04 11.94
C SER A 117 12.95 14.28 11.18
N LEU A 118 13.08 13.69 9.98
CA LEU A 118 14.17 13.93 9.03
C LEU A 118 13.92 15.17 8.14
N GLY A 119 12.86 15.94 8.41
CA GLY A 119 12.62 17.22 7.76
C GLY A 119 11.58 17.20 6.64
N GLN A 120 10.88 16.09 6.38
CA GLN A 120 9.75 16.06 5.43
C GLN A 120 8.48 16.67 6.05
N LYS A 121 8.53 17.99 6.28
CA LYS A 121 7.47 18.78 6.91
C LYS A 121 7.51 20.22 6.38
N LEU A 122 6.35 20.84 6.24
CA LEU A 122 6.17 22.21 5.73
C LEU A 122 5.26 23.01 6.66
N SER A 123 5.68 24.22 7.02
CA SER A 123 4.86 25.22 7.70
C SER A 123 4.73 26.43 6.78
N ILE A 124 3.52 26.96 6.64
CA ILE A 124 3.26 28.18 5.87
C ILE A 124 2.25 29.07 6.61
N THR A 125 2.33 30.37 6.33
CA THR A 125 1.34 31.36 6.76
C THR A 125 0.52 31.78 5.54
N VAL A 126 -0.81 31.65 5.65
CA VAL A 126 -1.76 32.04 4.61
C VAL A 126 -2.43 33.35 5.01
N THR A 127 -2.42 34.32 4.10
CA THR A 127 -3.03 35.64 4.32
C THR A 127 -4.33 35.80 3.52
N SER A 128 -5.16 36.78 3.90
CA SER A 128 -6.40 37.05 3.16
C SER A 128 -6.07 37.62 1.79
N ASN A 129 -6.75 37.12 0.76
CA ASN A 129 -6.62 37.68 -0.57
C ASN A 129 -7.40 39.01 -0.62
N PRO A 130 -6.76 40.18 -0.83
CA PRO A 130 -7.44 41.47 -0.78
C PRO A 130 -8.48 41.69 -1.91
N SER A 131 -8.57 40.77 -2.87
CA SER A 131 -9.39 40.92 -4.10
C SER A 131 -10.73 40.18 -4.09
N SER A 132 -11.13 39.55 -2.98
CA SER A 132 -12.49 38.96 -2.86
C SER A 132 -13.51 39.98 -2.35
N SER A 133 -13.64 41.10 -3.04
CA SER A 133 -14.88 41.89 -2.95
C SER A 133 -15.95 41.15 -3.77
N PRO A 134 -17.12 40.82 -3.21
CA PRO A 134 -18.21 40.26 -4.00
C PRO A 134 -18.51 41.20 -5.15
N ALA A 135 -18.55 40.69 -6.38
CA ALA A 135 -19.03 41.47 -7.52
C ALA A 135 -20.38 42.11 -7.14
N PRO A 136 -20.61 43.40 -7.46
CA PRO A 136 -21.88 44.04 -7.13
C PRO A 136 -23.01 43.24 -7.77
N GLN A 137 -23.86 42.68 -6.91
CA GLN A 137 -25.07 41.99 -7.32
C GLN A 137 -25.90 42.94 -8.20
N PRO A 138 -26.42 42.51 -9.36
CA PRO A 138 -27.35 43.31 -10.14
C PRO A 138 -28.51 43.72 -9.25
N SER A 139 -28.78 45.03 -9.17
CA SER A 139 -29.86 45.59 -8.39
C SER A 139 -31.17 45.00 -8.91
N THR A 140 -31.81 44.13 -8.13
CA THR A 140 -33.18 43.72 -8.41
C THR A 140 -34.10 44.92 -8.16
N PRO A 141 -35.09 45.19 -9.03
CA PRO A 141 -36.02 46.28 -8.82
C PRO A 141 -36.87 46.00 -7.57
N SER A 142 -37.01 47.03 -6.73
CA SER A 142 -37.75 46.98 -5.48
C SER A 142 -39.21 46.59 -5.69
N SER A 143 -39.63 45.50 -5.05
CA SER A 143 -41.04 45.15 -4.85
C SER A 143 -41.64 46.05 -3.76
N PRO A 144 -42.94 46.43 -3.82
CA PRO A 144 -43.51 47.44 -2.93
C PRO A 144 -43.64 46.97 -1.48
N ALA A 145 -43.57 47.94 -0.57
CA ALA A 145 -43.60 47.79 0.88
C ALA A 145 -44.88 47.09 1.40
N PRO A 146 -44.79 46.20 2.41
CA PRO A 146 -45.92 45.81 3.23
C PRO A 146 -46.22 46.88 4.29
N VAL A 147 -47.51 47.15 4.44
CA VAL A 147 -48.18 48.05 5.39
C VAL A 147 -47.84 47.71 6.86
N PRO A 148 -47.74 48.70 7.78
CA PRO A 148 -47.28 48.46 9.14
C PRO A 148 -48.35 47.83 10.03
N ALA A 149 -47.97 46.82 10.82
CA ALA A 149 -48.79 46.26 11.88
C ALA A 149 -48.08 46.42 13.25
N SER A 150 -48.63 47.35 14.03
CA SER A 150 -48.73 47.44 15.49
C SER A 150 -47.84 46.55 16.39
N THR A 151 -47.07 47.24 17.25
CA THR A 151 -46.43 46.74 18.48
C THR A 151 -47.46 46.24 19.51
N PRO A 152 -47.11 45.21 20.31
CA PRO A 152 -46.87 45.44 21.75
C PRO A 152 -45.86 44.43 22.38
N PRO A 153 -45.68 44.38 23.72
CA PRO A 153 -44.70 45.12 24.49
C PRO A 153 -43.50 44.26 24.96
N THR A 154 -42.50 44.97 25.48
CA THR A 154 -41.27 44.49 26.09
C THR A 154 -41.51 43.54 27.27
N THR A 155 -41.00 42.31 27.16
CA THR A 155 -40.77 41.43 28.31
C THR A 155 -39.33 40.92 28.25
N SER A 156 -38.51 41.36 29.21
CA SER A 156 -37.20 40.78 29.49
C SER A 156 -37.35 39.36 30.05
N PRO A 157 -36.51 38.40 29.63
CA PRO A 157 -36.23 37.22 30.44
C PRO A 157 -34.73 37.09 30.78
N PRO A 158 -34.38 36.20 31.72
CA PRO A 158 -33.41 36.48 32.77
C PRO A 158 -31.99 35.96 32.46
N THR A 159 -31.05 36.49 33.22
CA THR A 159 -29.74 35.87 33.49
C THR A 159 -29.91 34.46 34.05
N SER A 160 -29.41 33.47 33.34
CA SER A 160 -29.17 32.12 33.85
C SER A 160 -27.78 31.64 33.47
N SER A 161 -26.98 31.41 34.51
CA SER A 161 -25.65 30.81 34.52
C SER A 161 -25.62 29.43 33.84
N PRO A 162 -24.46 28.98 33.31
CA PRO A 162 -24.36 27.66 32.68
C PRO A 162 -24.38 26.54 33.73
N PRO A 163 -25.03 25.40 33.46
CA PRO A 163 -24.91 24.21 34.29
C PRO A 163 -23.56 23.54 34.05
N THR A 164 -22.87 23.22 35.15
CA THR A 164 -21.82 22.21 35.21
C THR A 164 -22.43 20.84 34.97
N SER A 165 -21.92 20.10 34.00
CA SER A 165 -22.26 18.69 33.81
C SER A 165 -21.01 17.95 33.38
N SER A 166 -20.46 17.19 34.32
CA SER A 166 -19.37 16.23 34.12
C SER A 166 -19.81 15.13 33.13
N PRO A 167 -18.91 14.63 32.26
CA PRO A 167 -19.21 13.47 31.42
C PRO A 167 -19.25 12.17 32.24
N PRO A 168 -20.06 11.17 31.83
CA PRO A 168 -20.20 9.90 32.56
C PRO A 168 -18.99 8.99 32.32
N THR A 169 -18.53 8.35 33.39
CA THR A 169 -17.62 7.21 33.36
C THR A 169 -18.39 6.00 32.83
N ILE A 170 -18.05 5.52 31.64
CA ILE A 170 -18.57 4.23 31.13
C ILE A 170 -17.38 3.29 30.93
N SER A 171 -17.24 2.37 31.87
CA SER A 171 -16.38 1.19 31.76
C SER A 171 -16.99 0.21 30.74
N PRO A 172 -16.23 -0.35 29.79
CA PRO A 172 -16.68 -1.53 29.06
C PRO A 172 -16.42 -2.82 29.85
N PRO A 173 -17.28 -3.85 29.69
CA PRO A 173 -17.30 -5.05 30.51
C PRO A 173 -16.20 -6.05 30.15
N THR A 174 -15.73 -6.76 31.17
CA THR A 174 -15.04 -8.04 31.06
C THR A 174 -16.05 -9.12 30.65
N SER A 175 -15.78 -9.84 29.57
CA SER A 175 -16.50 -11.07 29.23
C SER A 175 -15.58 -12.00 28.46
N SER A 176 -15.25 -13.13 29.09
CA SER A 176 -14.52 -14.27 28.54
C SER A 176 -15.24 -14.89 27.32
N PRO A 177 -14.51 -15.54 26.40
CA PRO A 177 -15.13 -16.26 25.29
C PRO A 177 -15.76 -17.58 25.75
N PRO A 178 -16.90 -18.00 25.19
CA PRO A 178 -17.45 -19.32 25.44
C PRO A 178 -16.68 -20.39 24.65
N THR A 179 -16.29 -21.44 25.36
CA THR A 179 -15.90 -22.74 24.80
C THR A 179 -17.16 -23.47 24.31
N SER A 180 -17.19 -23.87 23.04
CA SER A 180 -18.10 -24.92 22.58
C SER A 180 -17.46 -25.71 21.45
N SER A 181 -17.30 -27.01 21.72
CA SER A 181 -16.84 -28.07 20.83
C SER A 181 -17.80 -28.27 19.64
N PRO A 182 -17.34 -28.82 18.50
CA PRO A 182 -18.23 -29.20 17.41
C PRO A 182 -18.97 -30.51 17.73
N PRO A 183 -20.25 -30.68 17.31
CA PRO A 183 -20.92 -31.95 17.39
C PRO A 183 -20.43 -32.88 16.28
N THR A 184 -20.11 -34.11 16.67
CA THR A 184 -20.02 -35.28 15.80
C THR A 184 -21.44 -35.72 15.41
N SER A 185 -21.67 -35.94 14.11
CA SER A 185 -22.87 -36.63 13.63
C SER A 185 -22.53 -37.41 12.37
N SER A 186 -22.51 -38.72 12.51
CA SER A 186 -22.40 -39.74 11.46
C SER A 186 -23.52 -39.61 10.41
N PRO A 187 -23.33 -40.08 9.17
CA PRO A 187 -24.43 -40.18 8.20
C PRO A 187 -25.32 -41.41 8.49
N PRO A 188 -26.64 -41.35 8.21
CA PRO A 188 -27.50 -42.52 8.33
C PRO A 188 -27.38 -43.42 7.09
N THR A 189 -27.30 -44.72 7.37
CA THR A 189 -27.48 -45.85 6.44
C THR A 189 -28.97 -46.15 6.25
N THR A 190 -29.46 -46.21 5.01
CA THR A 190 -30.63 -46.99 4.56
C THR A 190 -30.41 -47.37 3.08
N SER A 191 -30.12 -48.63 2.77
CA SER A 191 -31.01 -49.73 2.30
C SER A 191 -31.53 -49.64 0.85
N PRO A 192 -31.65 -50.79 0.14
CA PRO A 192 -31.60 -50.87 -1.32
C PRO A 192 -32.97 -50.82 -1.99
N VAL A 193 -33.02 -50.25 -3.20
CA VAL A 193 -34.20 -50.29 -4.08
C VAL A 193 -34.07 -51.50 -5.02
N PRO A 194 -35.12 -52.33 -5.19
CA PRO A 194 -35.07 -53.49 -6.07
C PRO A 194 -35.30 -53.12 -7.55
N THR A 195 -34.62 -53.91 -8.37
CA THR A 195 -34.62 -54.05 -9.82
C THR A 195 -36.01 -54.10 -10.46
N PRO A 196 -36.12 -53.66 -11.73
CA PRO A 196 -36.96 -54.35 -12.70
C PRO A 196 -36.14 -54.90 -13.88
N THR A 197 -36.22 -56.22 -13.98
CA THR A 197 -36.38 -57.08 -15.16
C THR A 197 -35.87 -56.62 -16.54
N LEU A 198 -35.02 -57.51 -17.07
CA LEU A 198 -34.36 -57.59 -18.37
C LEU A 198 -35.27 -57.40 -19.60
N ALA A 199 -34.70 -56.75 -20.62
CA ALA A 199 -34.98 -57.02 -22.04
C ALA A 199 -33.67 -57.52 -22.70
N PRO A 200 -33.72 -58.48 -23.65
CA PRO A 200 -32.51 -59.06 -24.24
C PRO A 200 -31.88 -58.11 -25.26
N GLU A 201 -30.57 -58.02 -25.17
CA GLU A 201 -29.67 -57.23 -26.02
C GLU A 201 -29.54 -57.83 -27.44
N PRO A 202 -29.45 -57.02 -28.51
CA PRO A 202 -28.92 -57.49 -29.79
C PRO A 202 -27.39 -57.34 -29.82
N THR A 203 -26.74 -58.45 -30.17
CA THR A 203 -25.31 -58.64 -30.36
C THR A 203 -24.75 -57.72 -31.47
N THR A 204 -23.88 -56.76 -31.14
CA THR A 204 -22.94 -56.18 -32.12
C THR A 204 -21.66 -55.62 -31.50
N THR A 205 -20.54 -56.20 -31.93
CA THR A 205 -19.20 -55.59 -32.19
C THR A 205 -18.37 -55.05 -31.01
N PRO A 206 -17.11 -55.51 -30.82
CA PRO A 206 -16.23 -54.98 -29.77
C PRO A 206 -15.76 -53.56 -30.12
N SER A 207 -16.14 -52.59 -29.29
CA SER A 207 -15.59 -51.23 -29.29
C SER A 207 -14.12 -51.22 -28.83
N PRO A 208 -13.29 -50.27 -29.30
CA PRO A 208 -11.92 -50.10 -28.82
C PRO A 208 -11.95 -49.76 -27.32
N GLN A 209 -11.12 -50.46 -26.55
CA GLN A 209 -10.95 -50.24 -25.12
C GLN A 209 -10.53 -48.77 -24.87
N ILE A 210 -11.44 -47.97 -24.31
CA ILE A 210 -11.13 -46.62 -23.83
C ILE A 210 -10.20 -46.79 -22.64
N SER A 211 -8.93 -46.41 -22.83
CA SER A 211 -7.97 -46.22 -21.74
C SER A 211 -8.60 -45.34 -20.65
N PRO A 212 -8.41 -45.63 -19.35
CA PRO A 212 -8.98 -44.81 -18.29
C PRO A 212 -8.55 -43.35 -18.49
N SER A 213 -9.55 -42.46 -18.58
CA SER A 213 -9.32 -41.02 -18.63
C SER A 213 -8.39 -40.63 -17.48
N PRO A 214 -7.31 -39.85 -17.72
CA PRO A 214 -6.45 -39.37 -16.66
C PRO A 214 -7.29 -38.75 -15.54
N ALA A 215 -6.97 -39.08 -14.29
CA ALA A 215 -7.59 -38.45 -13.14
C ALA A 215 -7.53 -36.92 -13.30
N PRO A 216 -8.61 -36.18 -12.95
CA PRO A 216 -8.67 -34.73 -13.15
C PRO A 216 -7.43 -34.08 -12.54
N ALA A 217 -6.67 -33.37 -13.37
CA ALA A 217 -5.52 -32.60 -12.94
C ALA A 217 -5.99 -31.62 -11.88
N THR A 218 -5.48 -31.78 -10.67
CA THR A 218 -5.92 -30.98 -9.54
C THR A 218 -5.50 -29.54 -9.79
N GLU A 219 -6.47 -28.65 -9.98
CA GLU A 219 -6.22 -27.26 -10.40
C GLU A 219 -5.37 -26.52 -9.35
N SER A 220 -4.43 -25.69 -9.81
CA SER A 220 -3.65 -24.79 -8.96
C SER A 220 -4.42 -23.49 -8.73
N THR A 221 -4.51 -23.04 -7.48
CA THR A 221 -5.16 -21.77 -7.15
C THR A 221 -4.15 -20.62 -7.28
N THR A 222 -4.60 -19.49 -7.83
CA THR A 222 -3.81 -18.25 -7.86
C THR A 222 -4.34 -17.27 -6.81
N TYR A 223 -3.48 -16.81 -5.92
CA TYR A 223 -3.78 -15.87 -4.85
C TYR A 223 -3.12 -14.51 -5.13
N THR A 224 -3.91 -13.45 -5.23
CA THR A 224 -3.40 -12.08 -5.29
C THR A 224 -3.11 -11.59 -3.87
N VAL A 225 -1.84 -11.40 -3.55
CA VAL A 225 -1.41 -11.01 -2.20
C VAL A 225 -1.88 -9.59 -1.89
N GLY A 226 -2.65 -9.43 -0.81
CA GLY A 226 -3.24 -8.15 -0.41
C GLY A 226 -4.47 -7.72 -1.23
N ASP A 227 -4.99 -8.61 -2.09
CA ASP A 227 -6.16 -8.37 -2.94
C ASP A 227 -6.04 -7.05 -3.73
N GLU A 228 -7.03 -6.15 -3.63
CA GLU A 228 -7.03 -4.85 -4.32
C GLU A 228 -5.95 -3.89 -3.81
N SER A 229 -5.47 -4.07 -2.57
CA SER A 229 -4.39 -3.25 -2.00
C SER A 229 -3.01 -3.65 -2.51
N GLY A 230 -2.86 -4.89 -2.98
CA GLY A 230 -1.59 -5.44 -3.46
C GLY A 230 -0.52 -5.59 -2.36
N TRP A 231 0.73 -5.71 -2.81
CA TRP A 231 1.91 -5.80 -1.96
C TRP A 231 2.44 -4.42 -1.62
N THR A 232 1.92 -3.83 -0.55
CA THR A 232 2.26 -2.48 -0.05
C THR A 232 2.59 -2.46 1.45
N ILE A 233 3.03 -1.31 1.95
CA ILE A 233 3.12 -1.03 3.39
C ILE A 233 1.73 -0.57 3.84
N SER A 234 1.02 -1.43 4.57
CA SER A 234 -0.34 -1.12 5.03
C SER A 234 -0.31 -0.29 6.33
N PRO A 235 -1.22 0.68 6.51
CA PRO A 235 -1.42 1.36 7.80
C PRO A 235 -1.77 0.40 8.95
N ARG A 236 -2.25 -0.81 8.65
CA ARG A 236 -2.54 -1.86 9.63
C ARG A 236 -1.30 -2.68 10.02
N GLY A 237 -0.12 -2.33 9.49
CA GLY A 237 1.13 -3.03 9.76
C GLY A 237 1.08 -4.52 9.39
N ALA A 238 1.81 -5.34 10.15
CA ALA A 238 1.93 -6.78 9.88
C ALA A 238 0.58 -7.53 9.91
N ALA A 239 -0.37 -7.04 10.72
CA ALA A 239 -1.70 -7.64 10.84
C ALA A 239 -2.49 -7.62 9.51
N PHE A 240 -2.12 -6.77 8.55
CA PHE A 240 -2.76 -6.73 7.24
C PHE A 240 -2.62 -8.05 6.49
N TYR A 241 -1.39 -8.54 6.31
CA TYR A 241 -1.14 -9.77 5.56
C TYR A 241 -1.48 -11.03 6.35
N GLU A 242 -1.41 -10.97 7.68
CA GLU A 242 -1.91 -12.02 8.56
C GLU A 242 -3.43 -12.20 8.38
N SER A 243 -4.18 -11.09 8.38
CA SER A 243 -5.62 -11.10 8.13
C SER A 243 -5.96 -11.56 6.72
N TRP A 244 -5.18 -11.12 5.72
CA TRP A 244 -5.35 -11.55 4.34
C TRP A 244 -5.15 -13.06 4.17
N ALA A 245 -4.11 -13.62 4.80
CA ALA A 245 -3.81 -15.05 4.75
C ALA A 245 -4.80 -15.91 5.55
N SER A 246 -5.46 -15.32 6.55
CA SER A 246 -6.43 -16.01 7.40
C SER A 246 -7.57 -16.63 6.59
N GLY A 247 -7.89 -17.89 6.88
CA GLY A 247 -8.94 -18.66 6.20
C GLY A 247 -8.58 -19.14 4.79
N LYS A 248 -7.40 -18.80 4.25
CA LYS A 248 -6.91 -19.33 2.98
C LYS A 248 -6.17 -20.66 3.20
N THR A 249 -6.25 -21.57 2.22
CA THR A 249 -5.50 -22.84 2.24
C THR A 249 -4.57 -22.87 1.04
N PHE A 250 -3.27 -22.87 1.32
CA PHE A 250 -2.23 -22.90 0.29
C PHE A 250 -1.77 -24.33 0.09
N SER A 251 -1.76 -24.81 -1.15
CA SER A 251 -1.31 -26.14 -1.53
C SER A 251 -0.11 -26.07 -2.46
N VAL A 252 0.69 -27.14 -2.47
CA VAL A 252 1.74 -27.30 -3.49
C VAL A 252 1.11 -27.22 -4.90
N GLY A 253 1.67 -26.34 -5.73
CA GLY A 253 1.18 -26.01 -7.07
C GLY A 253 0.50 -24.63 -7.16
N ASP A 254 0.00 -24.09 -6.05
CA ASP A 254 -0.64 -22.77 -6.03
C ASP A 254 0.37 -21.65 -6.37
N VAL A 255 -0.15 -20.48 -6.77
CA VAL A 255 0.66 -19.33 -7.18
C VAL A 255 0.30 -18.10 -6.35
N LEU A 256 1.29 -17.46 -5.72
CA LEU A 256 1.16 -16.13 -5.15
C LEU A 256 1.49 -15.07 -6.20
N VAL A 257 0.66 -14.03 -6.30
CA VAL A 257 0.87 -12.88 -7.18
C VAL A 257 0.99 -11.62 -6.34
N PHE A 258 2.17 -11.00 -6.36
CA PHE A 258 2.46 -9.76 -5.65
C PHE A 258 2.45 -8.61 -6.66
N ASN A 259 1.46 -7.73 -6.51
CA ASN A 259 1.30 -6.54 -7.34
C ASN A 259 1.83 -5.32 -6.59
N PHE A 260 2.69 -4.53 -7.24
CA PHE A 260 3.23 -3.28 -6.68
C PHE A 260 3.71 -2.36 -7.81
N ALA A 261 3.87 -1.06 -7.52
CA ALA A 261 4.46 -0.13 -8.48
C ALA A 261 5.93 -0.46 -8.74
N ASN A 262 6.35 -0.40 -10.01
CA ASN A 262 7.73 -0.72 -10.39
C ASN A 262 8.72 0.19 -9.63
N GLY A 263 9.73 -0.42 -8.99
CA GLY A 263 10.72 0.28 -8.16
C GLY A 263 10.27 0.64 -6.75
N ALA A 264 8.99 0.45 -6.37
CA ALA A 264 8.51 0.76 -5.02
C ALA A 264 8.82 -0.35 -4.01
N HIS A 265 8.68 -1.60 -4.43
CA HIS A 265 8.78 -2.77 -3.57
C HIS A 265 9.55 -3.91 -4.24
N ASN A 266 9.84 -4.94 -3.48
CA ASN A 266 10.34 -6.22 -3.96
C ASN A 266 9.74 -7.33 -3.10
N VAL A 267 9.91 -8.57 -3.55
CA VAL A 267 9.50 -9.78 -2.83
C VAL A 267 10.73 -10.61 -2.58
N ALA A 268 11.11 -10.71 -1.31
CA ALA A 268 12.18 -11.57 -0.84
C ALA A 268 11.59 -12.78 -0.10
N GLU A 269 11.95 -13.98 -0.53
CA GLU A 269 11.70 -15.19 0.25
C GLU A 269 12.83 -15.35 1.26
N VAL A 270 12.48 -15.62 2.52
CA VAL A 270 13.44 -15.62 3.63
C VAL A 270 13.21 -16.78 4.58
N THR A 271 14.17 -17.02 5.47
CA THR A 271 13.99 -17.96 6.59
C THR A 271 13.04 -17.37 7.64
N LYS A 272 12.46 -18.23 8.49
CA LYS A 272 11.63 -17.80 9.63
C LYS A 272 12.35 -16.82 10.55
N THR A 273 13.64 -17.05 10.80
CA THR A 273 14.47 -16.15 11.62
C THR A 273 14.54 -14.76 10.99
N ASN A 274 14.90 -14.68 9.70
CA ASN A 274 15.00 -13.41 8.97
C ASN A 274 13.64 -12.71 8.85
N TYR A 275 12.55 -13.48 8.69
CA TYR A 275 11.19 -12.94 8.72
C TYR A 275 10.86 -12.30 10.06
N ASN A 276 11.17 -12.96 11.17
CA ASN A 276 10.88 -12.46 12.52
C ASN A 276 11.69 -11.21 12.87
N SER A 277 12.96 -11.15 12.47
CA SER A 277 13.84 -10.01 12.73
C SER A 277 13.80 -8.93 11.66
N CYS A 278 13.06 -9.13 10.57
CA CYS A 278 13.13 -8.30 9.36
C CYS A 278 14.56 -8.15 8.81
N THR A 279 15.37 -9.20 8.91
CA THR A 279 16.70 -9.24 8.30
C THR A 279 16.57 -9.44 6.79
N THR A 280 17.07 -8.47 6.03
CA THR A 280 16.96 -8.47 4.56
C THR A 280 18.25 -8.92 3.86
N SER A 281 19.31 -9.20 4.63
CA SER A 281 20.54 -9.78 4.11
C SER A 281 20.34 -11.25 3.74
N SER A 282 20.90 -11.63 2.60
CA SER A 282 20.93 -13.02 2.10
C SER A 282 19.54 -13.69 2.00
N PRO A 283 18.61 -13.14 1.20
CA PRO A 283 17.33 -13.79 0.97
C PRO A 283 17.52 -15.09 0.18
N ILE A 284 16.59 -16.04 0.36
CA ILE A 284 16.53 -17.29 -0.41
C ILE A 284 16.27 -16.97 -1.89
N SER A 285 15.38 -16.03 -2.14
CA SER A 285 15.15 -15.46 -3.46
C SER A 285 14.75 -13.98 -3.35
N LEU A 286 15.07 -13.17 -4.36
CA LEU A 286 14.69 -11.76 -4.43
C LEU A 286 14.18 -11.43 -5.83
N LYS A 287 12.99 -10.83 -5.92
CA LYS A 287 12.36 -10.44 -7.18
C LYS A 287 11.84 -9.01 -7.07
N SER A 288 12.22 -8.15 -8.01
CA SER A 288 11.92 -6.70 -7.95
C SER A 288 11.03 -6.20 -9.09
N SER A 289 10.71 -7.04 -10.07
CA SER A 289 9.90 -6.66 -11.24
C SER A 289 8.44 -7.13 -11.06
N PRO A 290 7.48 -6.21 -10.88
CA PRO A 290 6.08 -6.57 -10.71
C PRO A 290 5.39 -6.90 -12.06
N PRO A 291 4.34 -7.73 -12.06
CA PRO A 291 3.86 -8.51 -10.93
C PRO A 291 4.79 -9.69 -10.65
N VAL A 292 5.17 -9.88 -9.38
CA VAL A 292 5.98 -11.03 -8.99
C VAL A 292 5.07 -12.25 -8.81
N ARG A 293 5.36 -13.33 -9.52
CA ARG A 293 4.67 -14.62 -9.40
C ARG A 293 5.56 -15.64 -8.70
N VAL A 294 5.04 -16.28 -7.67
CA VAL A 294 5.73 -17.32 -6.90
C VAL A 294 4.88 -18.58 -6.88
N THR A 295 5.37 -19.65 -7.51
CA THR A 295 4.73 -20.97 -7.44
C THR A 295 5.17 -21.69 -6.16
N LEU A 296 4.21 -22.16 -5.37
CA LEU A 296 4.44 -22.88 -4.13
C LEU A 296 4.82 -24.33 -4.44
N THR A 297 6.11 -24.62 -4.50
CA THR A 297 6.63 -25.93 -4.94
C THR A 297 6.91 -26.90 -3.79
N LYS A 298 6.88 -26.43 -2.54
CA LYS A 298 7.21 -27.23 -1.36
C LYS A 298 6.16 -27.03 -0.27
N ALA A 299 5.83 -28.12 0.42
CA ALA A 299 5.02 -28.04 1.64
C ALA A 299 5.83 -27.44 2.80
N GLY A 300 5.13 -26.89 3.80
CA GLY A 300 5.70 -26.28 4.99
C GLY A 300 5.47 -24.77 5.08
N GLU A 301 6.13 -24.13 6.04
CA GLU A 301 6.07 -22.68 6.22
C GLU A 301 6.88 -21.95 5.15
N HIS A 302 6.30 -20.90 4.55
CA HIS A 302 6.98 -19.99 3.63
C HIS A 302 6.85 -18.57 4.14
N PHE A 303 7.95 -17.81 4.03
CA PHE A 303 8.04 -16.45 4.55
C PHE A 303 8.52 -15.50 3.47
N TYR A 304 7.76 -14.43 3.28
CA TYR A 304 8.05 -13.38 2.31
C TYR A 304 8.11 -12.03 3.01
N LEU A 305 9.00 -11.14 2.57
CA LEU A 305 9.08 -9.76 3.04
C LEU A 305 9.52 -8.83 1.92
N CYS A 306 9.30 -7.53 2.11
CA CYS A 306 9.96 -6.52 1.29
C CYS A 306 11.32 -6.17 1.90
N ALA A 307 12.37 -6.34 1.11
CA ALA A 307 13.76 -6.13 1.50
C ALA A 307 14.21 -4.66 1.41
N VAL A 308 13.34 -3.76 0.93
CA VAL A 308 13.61 -2.31 0.97
C VAL A 308 13.72 -1.88 2.44
N PRO A 309 14.73 -1.06 2.81
CA PRO A 309 14.92 -0.64 4.20
C PRO A 309 13.61 -0.16 4.84
N THR A 310 13.36 -0.58 6.08
CA THR A 310 12.18 -0.29 6.90
C THR A 310 10.86 -0.94 6.49
N HIS A 311 10.66 -1.35 5.23
CA HIS A 311 9.36 -1.85 4.75
C HIS A 311 8.86 -3.08 5.51
N CYS A 312 9.73 -4.07 5.73
CA CYS A 312 9.38 -5.25 6.53
C CYS A 312 8.97 -4.87 7.95
N SER A 313 9.71 -3.97 8.61
CA SER A 313 9.45 -3.53 9.98
C SER A 313 8.14 -2.73 10.09
N LEU A 314 7.72 -2.08 9.01
CA LEU A 314 6.42 -1.42 8.88
C LEU A 314 5.29 -2.41 8.51
N GLY A 315 5.58 -3.71 8.43
CA GLY A 315 4.57 -4.75 8.26
C GLY A 315 4.42 -5.31 6.85
N GLN A 316 5.28 -4.94 5.89
CA GLN A 316 5.28 -5.53 4.55
C GLN A 316 5.96 -6.91 4.54
N LYS A 317 5.27 -7.88 5.13
CA LYS A 317 5.73 -9.27 5.32
C LYS A 317 4.53 -10.22 5.35
N LEU A 318 4.69 -11.41 4.79
CA LEU A 318 3.67 -12.46 4.70
C LEU A 318 4.27 -13.79 5.17
N ALA A 319 3.58 -14.48 6.08
CA ALA A 319 3.83 -15.87 6.43
C ALA A 319 2.65 -16.72 5.99
N ILE A 320 2.91 -17.85 5.34
CA ILE A 320 1.89 -18.85 4.97
C ILE A 320 2.38 -20.24 5.32
N ASN A 321 1.43 -21.17 5.48
CA ASN A 321 1.73 -22.59 5.58
C ASN A 321 1.12 -23.32 4.38
N VAL A 322 1.97 -24.05 3.67
CA VAL A 322 1.62 -24.76 2.43
C VAL A 322 1.44 -26.24 2.73
N THR A 323 0.27 -26.78 2.44
CA THR A 323 0.00 -28.21 2.58
C THR A 323 0.52 -28.99 1.38
N GLY A 324 1.13 -30.15 1.66
CA GLY A 324 1.51 -31.08 0.60
C GLY A 324 0.26 -31.60 -0.11
N ARG A 325 0.34 -31.76 -1.43
CA ARG A 325 -0.71 -32.46 -2.17
C ARG A 325 -0.49 -33.94 -1.93
N SER A 326 -1.37 -34.58 -1.14
CA SER A 326 -1.40 -36.04 -1.05
C SER A 326 -1.72 -36.55 -2.45
N THR A 327 -0.71 -37.05 -3.16
CA THR A 327 -0.96 -37.96 -4.27
C THR A 327 -1.62 -39.17 -3.64
N ALA A 328 -2.93 -39.28 -3.77
CA ALA A 328 -3.60 -40.55 -3.56
C ALA A 328 -2.90 -41.53 -4.51
N THR A 329 -2.06 -42.40 -3.97
CA THR A 329 -1.51 -43.52 -4.73
C THR A 329 -2.71 -44.21 -5.36
N PRO A 330 -2.79 -44.35 -6.69
CA PRO A 330 -3.80 -45.20 -7.30
C PRO A 330 -3.74 -46.55 -6.60
N PRO A 331 -4.87 -47.19 -6.22
CA PRO A 331 -4.82 -48.51 -5.61
C PRO A 331 -3.98 -49.40 -6.52
N SER A 332 -2.87 -49.90 -5.98
CA SER A 332 -2.00 -50.83 -6.68
C SER A 332 -2.87 -51.89 -7.33
N ALA A 333 -2.88 -51.93 -8.65
CA ALA A 333 -3.45 -53.04 -9.39
C ALA A 333 -2.84 -54.31 -8.80
N THR A 334 -3.70 -55.17 -8.26
CA THR A 334 -3.36 -56.51 -7.78
C THR A 334 -2.64 -57.25 -8.91
N THR A 335 -1.34 -57.43 -8.77
CA THR A 335 -0.57 -58.29 -9.66
C THR A 335 -0.86 -59.74 -9.32
N THR A 336 -1.59 -60.40 -10.22
CA THR A 336 -1.73 -61.85 -10.31
C THR A 336 -0.35 -62.51 -10.45
N PRO A 337 -0.09 -63.65 -9.80
CA PRO A 337 1.24 -64.26 -9.74
C PRO A 337 1.60 -65.01 -11.02
N SER A 338 2.82 -64.76 -11.53
CA SER A 338 3.45 -65.57 -12.58
C SER A 338 4.72 -66.24 -12.04
N THR A 339 4.71 -67.57 -12.16
CA THR A 339 5.70 -68.61 -11.80
C THR A 339 7.15 -68.36 -12.32
N PRO A 340 8.21 -68.92 -11.69
CA PRO A 340 9.59 -68.43 -11.83
C PRO A 340 10.51 -69.25 -12.75
N SER A 341 11.71 -68.67 -13.00
CA SER A 341 13.05 -69.26 -13.29
C SER A 341 13.68 -68.93 -14.66
N PRO A 342 15.02 -68.99 -14.84
CA PRO A 342 16.09 -69.21 -13.84
C PRO A 342 17.24 -68.18 -13.83
N THR A 343 17.94 -68.23 -12.70
CA THR A 343 19.29 -67.82 -12.29
C THR A 343 20.36 -67.67 -13.38
N SER A 344 21.19 -66.62 -13.25
CA SER A 344 22.62 -66.68 -13.56
C SER A 344 23.41 -65.75 -12.64
N THR A 345 24.26 -66.40 -11.84
CA THR A 345 25.28 -65.88 -10.92
C THR A 345 26.45 -65.25 -11.68
N VAL A 346 27.18 -64.31 -11.04
CA VAL A 346 28.65 -64.03 -11.11
C VAL A 346 28.84 -62.57 -10.62
N ALA A 347 29.13 -62.36 -9.33
CA ALA A 347 30.46 -62.24 -8.69
C ALA A 347 31.22 -60.91 -8.97
N SER A 348 31.30 -60.05 -7.94
CA SER A 348 32.38 -59.05 -7.69
C SER A 348 33.61 -59.76 -7.07
N PRO A 349 34.86 -59.22 -6.96
CA PRO A 349 35.28 -57.85 -6.54
C PRO A 349 36.63 -57.41 -7.21
N PRO A 350 37.60 -56.61 -6.66
CA PRO A 350 37.66 -55.66 -5.52
C PRO A 350 38.24 -54.24 -5.90
N PRO A 351 38.54 -53.32 -4.95
CA PRO A 351 38.88 -51.92 -5.22
C PRO A 351 40.39 -51.62 -5.19
N GLU A 352 40.83 -50.51 -5.81
CA GLU A 352 42.16 -49.94 -5.55
C GLU A 352 42.13 -48.43 -5.30
N SER A 353 43.00 -48.06 -4.36
CA SER A 353 43.30 -46.76 -3.77
C SER A 353 44.50 -46.13 -4.48
N SER A 354 44.65 -44.80 -4.46
CA SER A 354 45.96 -44.12 -4.54
C SER A 354 45.86 -42.65 -4.13
N ALA A 355 46.91 -42.19 -3.45
CA ALA A 355 46.98 -41.00 -2.61
C ALA A 355 47.59 -39.75 -3.27
N ASN A 356 47.39 -38.62 -2.59
CA ASN A 356 48.08 -37.32 -2.51
C ASN A 356 49.30 -37.00 -3.40
N THR A 357 49.39 -35.74 -3.84
CA THR A 357 50.65 -34.95 -3.71
C THR A 357 50.44 -33.43 -3.78
N LEU A 358 51.32 -32.74 -3.05
CA LEU A 358 51.43 -31.29 -2.80
C LEU A 358 51.98 -30.49 -3.99
N GLY A 359 51.64 -29.19 -4.01
CA GLY A 359 52.61 -28.11 -4.23
C GLY A 359 52.47 -27.33 -5.54
N VAL A 360 52.25 -26.02 -5.45
CA VAL A 360 53.29 -24.98 -5.65
C VAL A 360 52.61 -23.60 -5.62
N ALA A 361 53.20 -22.70 -4.83
CA ALA A 361 52.87 -21.29 -4.74
C ALA A 361 53.32 -20.53 -6.00
N GLY A 362 52.46 -19.66 -6.52
CA GLY A 362 52.79 -18.69 -7.56
C GLY A 362 52.42 -17.28 -7.11
N LEU A 363 53.40 -16.58 -6.53
CA LEU A 363 53.39 -15.11 -6.42
C LEU A 363 53.39 -14.50 -7.81
N SER A 364 52.52 -13.52 -8.06
CA SER A 364 52.73 -12.55 -9.14
C SER A 364 52.42 -11.16 -8.62
N VAL A 365 53.50 -10.40 -8.43
CA VAL A 365 53.53 -8.96 -8.23
C VAL A 365 53.97 -8.35 -9.55
N THR A 366 53.22 -7.39 -10.08
CA THR A 366 53.77 -6.18 -10.72
C THR A 366 52.69 -5.10 -10.85
N LEU A 367 53.11 -3.90 -10.45
CA LEU A 367 52.41 -2.62 -10.56
C LEU A 367 52.38 -2.10 -12.01
N LEU A 368 51.34 -1.32 -12.37
CA LEU A 368 51.58 -0.06 -13.06
C LEU A 368 50.44 0.96 -12.82
N SER A 369 50.84 2.10 -12.27
CA SER A 369 50.09 3.30 -11.96
C SER A 369 49.73 4.10 -13.21
N ILE A 370 48.51 4.67 -13.29
CA ILE A 370 48.29 6.01 -13.88
C ILE A 370 47.17 6.72 -13.11
N ALA A 371 47.52 7.84 -12.50
CA ALA A 371 46.58 8.88 -12.06
C ALA A 371 46.39 9.87 -13.21
N VAL A 372 45.15 10.27 -13.51
CA VAL A 372 44.84 11.57 -14.10
C VAL A 372 43.56 12.11 -13.47
N ALA A 373 43.67 13.34 -13.02
CA ALA A 373 42.69 14.11 -12.29
C ALA A 373 41.64 14.77 -13.19
N MET A 374 40.53 15.16 -12.53
CA MET A 374 39.64 16.30 -12.81
C MET A 374 38.92 16.34 -14.17
N PHE A 375 37.60 16.45 -14.14
CA PHE A 375 36.90 17.61 -14.72
C PHE A 375 35.53 17.78 -14.07
N LEU A 376 35.33 18.99 -13.53
CA LEU A 376 34.06 19.59 -13.16
C LEU A 376 33.19 19.76 -14.42
N TYR A 377 31.88 19.55 -14.29
CA TYR A 377 30.86 20.39 -14.89
C TYR A 377 29.58 20.32 -14.06
#